data_AF-R5VCL9-F1
#
_entry.id   AF-R5VCL9-F1
#
_cell.length_a   1.000
_cell.length_b   1.000
_cell.length_c   1.000
_cell.angle_alpha   90.00
_cell.angle_beta   90.00
_cell.angle_gamma   90.00
#
_symmetry.space_group_name_H-M   'P 1'
#
loop_
_entity.id
_entity.type
_entity.pdbx_description
1 polymer ?
#
loop_
_entity_poly.entity_id
_entity_poly.type
_entity_poly.pdbx_seq_one_letter_code
_entity_poly.pdbx_strand_id
1 'polypeptide(L)'
;MGILTNLSNRIKGTVGELKVKKKLTPLLFGRVYHRLINNLLLLDENGKSHQIDHIEIRENGIFCIETKNYIGIITGQENSEKWVQHLYKEKHEFYNPIRQNKSHIYHLNTILKHQYPIYSIIVMVNNNAKSISCPYVINLNQLQKYLKNFKSETSLKKEEMDIIYQTLMQSKTKLSTRKHVSNIQNTKKDLINEICPRCQAKLILKIGQYGEFYGCSNFPKCKFKINKEKLDRIKQEKST
;
A
#
# COMPACT_ATOMS: atom_id res chain seq x y z
N MET A 1 -21.93 -4.99 14.33
CA MET A 1 -21.78 -3.96 13.27
C MET A 1 -20.45 -3.99 12.50
N GLY A 2 -19.35 -4.58 13.00
CA GLY A 2 -18.02 -4.50 12.37
C GLY A 2 -17.73 -5.36 11.12
N ILE A 3 -18.57 -6.36 10.81
CA ILE A 3 -18.37 -7.22 9.62
C ILE A 3 -18.90 -6.52 8.34
N LEU A 4 -20.03 -5.84 8.44
CA LEU A 4 -20.65 -5.10 7.33
C LEU A 4 -19.81 -3.86 6.92
N THR A 5 -19.22 -3.16 7.87
CA THR A 5 -18.35 -1.99 7.59
C THR A 5 -17.06 -2.41 6.87
N ASN A 6 -16.41 -3.50 7.29
CA ASN A 6 -15.21 -4.03 6.64
C ASN A 6 -15.49 -4.56 5.23
N LEU A 7 -16.61 -5.25 5.02
CA LEU A 7 -17.03 -5.70 3.68
C LEU A 7 -17.30 -4.49 2.77
N SER A 8 -17.99 -3.46 3.28
CA SER A 8 -18.28 -2.23 2.53
C SER A 8 -17.01 -1.45 2.15
N ASN A 9 -16.02 -1.37 3.03
CA ASN A 9 -14.75 -0.70 2.76
C ASN A 9 -13.92 -1.46 1.71
N ARG A 10 -13.93 -2.79 1.78
CA ARG A 10 -13.28 -3.63 0.77
C ARG A 10 -13.93 -3.49 -0.61
N ILE A 11 -15.27 -3.48 -0.66
CA ILE A 11 -16.03 -3.24 -1.91
C ILE A 11 -15.74 -1.84 -2.46
N LYS A 12 -15.72 -0.80 -1.61
CA LYS A 12 -15.38 0.58 -2.02
C LYS A 12 -13.96 0.68 -2.58
N GLY A 13 -12.99 -0.04 -1.98
CA GLY A 13 -11.63 -0.16 -2.50
C GLY A 13 -11.61 -0.78 -3.91
N THR A 14 -12.22 -1.95 -4.07
CA THR A 14 -12.28 -2.65 -5.36
C THR A 14 -12.96 -1.83 -6.47
N VAL A 15 -14.04 -1.10 -6.15
CA VAL A 15 -14.69 -0.20 -7.13
C VAL A 15 -13.74 0.93 -7.56
N GLY A 16 -12.97 1.48 -6.63
CA GLY A 16 -11.95 2.48 -6.91
C GLY A 16 -10.87 1.95 -7.86
N GLU A 17 -10.26 0.82 -7.50
CA GLU A 17 -9.23 0.14 -8.30
C GLU A 17 -9.74 -0.16 -9.72
N LEU A 18 -10.99 -0.61 -9.86
CA LEU A 18 -11.60 -0.88 -11.17
C LEU A 18 -11.75 0.39 -12.02
N LYS A 19 -12.10 1.54 -11.41
CA LYS A 19 -12.20 2.83 -12.13
C LYS A 19 -10.82 3.29 -12.61
N VAL A 20 -9.78 3.15 -11.79
CA VAL A 20 -8.40 3.47 -12.16
C VAL A 20 -7.92 2.54 -13.27
N LYS A 21 -8.05 1.22 -13.10
CA LYS A 21 -7.72 0.22 -14.12
C LYS A 21 -8.33 0.55 -15.49
N LYS A 22 -9.62 0.90 -15.52
CA LYS A 22 -10.30 1.29 -16.77
C LYS A 22 -9.63 2.49 -17.46
N LYS A 23 -9.15 3.48 -16.70
CA LYS A 23 -8.43 4.65 -17.25
C LYS A 23 -7.01 4.33 -17.72
N LEU A 24 -6.40 3.29 -17.16
CA LEU A 24 -5.08 2.81 -17.55
C LEU A 24 -5.12 1.85 -18.75
N THR A 25 -6.27 1.26 -19.08
CA THR A 25 -6.40 0.28 -20.17
C THR A 25 -5.85 0.82 -21.52
N PRO A 26 -4.97 0.08 -22.22
CA PRO A 26 -4.32 0.51 -23.47
C PRO A 26 -5.28 0.93 -24.57
N LEU A 27 -6.43 0.25 -24.69
CA LEU A 27 -7.49 0.56 -25.66
C LEU A 27 -8.01 2.00 -25.55
N LEU A 28 -7.92 2.60 -24.37
CA LEU A 28 -8.35 3.97 -24.08
C LEU A 28 -7.16 4.96 -24.01
N PHE A 29 -5.94 4.50 -24.26
CA PHE A 29 -4.69 5.24 -24.06
C PHE A 29 -3.83 5.38 -25.34
N GLY A 30 -4.46 5.34 -26.52
CA GLY A 30 -3.81 5.81 -27.76
C GLY A 30 -2.68 4.94 -28.33
N ARG A 31 -2.75 3.61 -28.15
CA ARG A 31 -1.82 2.62 -28.75
C ARG A 31 -0.35 2.71 -28.30
N VAL A 32 -0.03 3.47 -27.25
CA VAL A 32 1.34 3.50 -26.69
C VAL A 32 1.65 2.17 -26.00
N TYR A 33 2.81 1.59 -26.31
CA TYR A 33 3.25 0.36 -25.67
C TYR A 33 3.47 0.59 -24.18
N HIS A 34 2.90 -0.28 -23.36
CA HIS A 34 3.03 -0.23 -21.92
C HIS A 34 2.73 -1.61 -21.30
N ARG A 35 3.09 -1.78 -20.04
CA ARG A 35 2.71 -2.95 -19.23
C ARG A 35 1.97 -2.46 -17.99
N LEU A 36 0.86 -3.13 -17.69
CA LEU A 36 0.01 -2.82 -16.54
C LEU A 36 -0.11 -4.04 -15.65
N ILE A 37 0.28 -3.89 -14.39
CA ILE A 37 0.06 -4.87 -13.34
C ILE A 37 -1.02 -4.31 -12.41
N ASN A 38 -2.02 -5.12 -12.09
CA ASN A 38 -3.06 -4.74 -11.13
C ASN A 38 -3.05 -5.73 -9.96
N ASN A 39 -3.21 -5.23 -8.74
CA ASN A 39 -3.34 -6.02 -7.52
C ASN A 39 -2.16 -6.99 -7.34
N LEU A 40 -0.95 -6.45 -7.40
CA LEU A 40 0.27 -7.20 -7.13
C LEU A 40 0.39 -7.44 -5.63
N LEU A 41 0.41 -8.71 -5.22
CA LEU A 41 0.58 -9.11 -3.83
C LEU A 41 1.99 -9.63 -3.59
N LEU A 42 2.78 -8.85 -2.85
CA LEU A 42 4.13 -9.19 -2.44
C LEU A 42 4.13 -9.71 -1.00
N LEU A 43 5.09 -10.57 -0.67
CA LEU A 43 5.42 -10.94 0.70
C LEU A 43 6.84 -10.42 0.98
N ASP A 44 7.01 -9.72 2.09
CA ASP A 44 8.34 -9.38 2.56
C ASP A 44 8.99 -10.56 3.31
N GLU A 45 10.28 -10.41 3.62
CA GLU A 45 11.08 -11.35 4.42
C GLU A 45 10.48 -11.68 5.79
N ASN A 46 9.59 -10.82 6.31
CA ASN A 46 8.92 -11.00 7.59
C ASN A 46 7.56 -11.70 7.44
N GLY A 47 7.21 -12.19 6.24
CA GLY A 47 5.92 -12.81 5.93
C GLY A 47 4.75 -11.83 5.89
N LYS A 48 5.01 -10.52 5.95
CA LYS A 48 3.97 -9.50 5.82
C LYS A 48 3.69 -9.25 4.35
N SER A 49 2.42 -9.25 4.01
CA SER A 49 1.96 -9.00 2.66
C SER A 49 1.75 -7.53 2.37
N HIS A 50 2.08 -7.11 1.15
CA HIS A 50 1.91 -5.76 0.64
C HIS A 50 1.17 -5.85 -0.69
N GLN A 51 -0.03 -5.28 -0.75
CA GLN A 51 -0.80 -5.16 -1.99
C GLN A 51 -0.47 -3.83 -2.65
N ILE A 52 -0.18 -3.87 -3.94
CA ILE A 52 0.02 -2.69 -4.78
C ILE A 52 -1.11 -2.66 -5.81
N ASP A 53 -1.89 -1.58 -5.80
CA ASP A 53 -3.12 -1.48 -6.59
C ASP A 53 -2.82 -1.52 -8.08
N HIS A 54 -1.96 -0.61 -8.56
CA HIS A 54 -1.55 -0.59 -9.96
C HIS A 54 -0.06 -0.26 -10.12
N ILE A 55 0.57 -0.91 -11.08
CA ILE A 55 1.91 -0.58 -11.55
C ILE A 55 1.84 -0.39 -13.05
N GLU A 56 2.20 0.80 -13.49
CA GLU A 56 2.23 1.19 -14.89
C GLU A 56 3.70 1.28 -15.33
N ILE A 57 4.09 0.49 -16.32
CA ILE A 57 5.44 0.51 -16.88
C ILE A 57 5.34 1.09 -18.29
N ARG A 58 6.03 2.20 -18.52
CA ARG A 58 6.04 2.97 -19.77
C ARG A 58 7.47 3.32 -20.16
N GLU A 59 7.64 3.82 -21.38
CA GLU A 59 8.93 4.34 -21.85
C GLU A 59 9.51 5.39 -20.89
N ASN A 60 8.68 6.32 -20.39
CA ASN A 60 9.08 7.36 -19.45
C ASN A 60 9.09 6.92 -17.97
N GLY A 61 9.17 5.61 -17.69
CA GLY A 61 9.43 5.08 -16.35
C GLY A 61 8.34 4.16 -15.78
N ILE A 62 8.54 3.81 -14.51
CA ILE A 62 7.68 2.90 -13.74
C ILE A 62 6.87 3.74 -12.74
N PHE A 63 5.54 3.61 -12.75
CA PHE A 63 4.67 4.34 -11.84
C PHE A 63 3.97 3.37 -10.88
N CYS A 64 4.22 3.55 -9.59
CA CYS A 64 3.51 2.86 -8.53
C CYS A 64 2.30 3.71 -8.14
N ILE A 65 1.09 3.20 -8.39
CA ILE A 65 -0.15 3.95 -8.28
C ILE A 65 -0.96 3.40 -7.11
N GLU A 66 -1.25 4.26 -6.14
CA GLU A 66 -2.14 3.98 -5.01
C GLU A 66 -3.52 4.59 -5.25
N THR A 67 -4.58 3.81 -5.05
CA THR A 67 -5.96 4.24 -5.32
C THR A 67 -6.72 4.58 -4.05
N LYS A 68 -7.20 5.81 -3.93
CA LYS A 68 -8.07 6.23 -2.81
C LYS A 68 -9.46 6.63 -3.30
N ASN A 69 -10.46 5.85 -2.88
CA ASN A 69 -11.87 6.05 -3.20
C ASN A 69 -12.68 6.61 -2.02
N TYR A 70 -12.21 7.72 -1.46
CA TYR A 70 -12.92 8.45 -0.40
C TYR A 70 -13.82 9.53 -1.01
N ILE A 71 -15.03 9.68 -0.47
CA ILE A 71 -15.94 10.80 -0.76
C ILE A 71 -15.71 11.94 0.25
N GLY A 72 -16.29 13.11 -0.02
CA GLY A 72 -16.16 14.28 0.86
C GLY A 72 -14.85 15.05 0.66
N ILE A 73 -14.52 15.93 1.61
CA ILE A 73 -13.32 16.77 1.56
C ILE A 73 -12.17 15.99 2.19
N ILE A 74 -11.01 15.98 1.53
CA ILE A 74 -9.80 15.30 2.02
C ILE A 74 -8.75 16.36 2.30
N THR A 75 -8.21 16.35 3.52
CA THR A 75 -7.12 17.26 3.93
C THR A 75 -5.96 16.46 4.48
N GLY A 76 -4.74 16.89 4.19
CA GLY A 76 -3.53 16.21 4.62
C GLY A 76 -2.29 16.89 4.10
N GLN A 77 -1.15 16.57 4.70
CA GLN A 77 0.16 17.05 4.28
C GLN A 77 1.02 15.86 3.86
N GLU A 78 2.04 16.11 3.03
CA GLU A 78 2.94 15.07 2.56
C GLU A 78 3.63 14.32 3.71
N ASN A 79 4.10 15.06 4.71
CA ASN A 79 4.88 14.51 5.82
C ASN A 79 4.04 13.99 7.00
N SER A 80 2.73 14.25 7.02
CA SER A 80 1.87 13.82 8.14
C SER A 80 1.71 12.29 8.16
N GLU A 81 1.56 11.69 9.33
CA GLU A 81 1.32 10.25 9.44
C GLU A 81 -0.06 9.86 8.88
N LYS A 82 -1.05 10.71 9.11
CA LYS A 82 -2.45 10.50 8.74
C LYS A 82 -3.00 11.71 8.00
N TRP A 83 -4.02 11.44 7.19
CA TRP A 83 -4.89 12.42 6.55
C TRP A 83 -6.29 12.34 7.14
N VAL A 84 -7.10 13.35 6.88
CA VAL A 84 -8.46 13.48 7.41
C VAL A 84 -9.46 13.54 6.27
N GLN A 85 -10.49 12.70 6.36
CA GLN A 85 -11.69 12.73 5.54
C GLN A 85 -12.79 13.46 6.31
N HIS A 86 -13.36 14.50 5.72
CA HIS A 86 -14.48 15.26 6.28
C HIS A 86 -15.79 14.85 5.57
N LEU A 87 -16.73 14.30 6.32
CA LEU A 87 -18.05 13.85 5.88
C LEU A 87 -19.13 14.60 6.66
N TYR A 88 -19.69 15.68 6.08
CA TYR A 88 -20.66 16.53 6.77
C TYR A 88 -20.14 16.98 8.15
N LYS A 89 -20.73 16.47 9.25
CA LYS A 89 -20.34 16.78 10.63
C LYS A 89 -19.25 15.85 11.19
N GLU A 90 -18.90 14.77 10.49
CA GLU A 90 -17.95 13.77 10.94
C GLU A 90 -16.57 13.94 10.30
N LYS A 91 -15.53 13.54 11.04
CA LYS A 91 -14.15 13.49 10.58
C LYS A 91 -13.58 12.11 10.85
N HIS A 92 -12.93 11.54 9.84
CA HIS A 92 -12.34 10.22 9.91
C HIS A 92 -10.88 10.29 9.49
N GLU A 93 -9.98 9.88 10.37
CA GLU A 93 -8.56 9.79 10.02
C GLU A 93 -8.25 8.50 9.26
N PHE A 94 -7.34 8.59 8.30
CA PHE A 94 -6.80 7.42 7.61
C PHE A 94 -5.30 7.59 7.38
N TYR A 95 -4.61 6.45 7.23
CA TYR A 95 -3.17 6.46 7.01
C TYR A 95 -2.80 7.18 5.73
N ASN A 96 -1.74 7.98 5.77
CA ASN A 96 -1.32 8.80 4.64
C ASN A 96 -0.97 7.91 3.42
N PRO A 97 -1.67 8.07 2.27
CA PRO A 97 -1.48 7.26 1.08
C PRO A 97 -0.08 7.41 0.46
N ILE A 98 0.55 8.59 0.62
CA ILE A 98 1.92 8.83 0.15
C ILE A 98 2.90 7.93 0.88
N ARG A 99 2.75 7.81 2.21
CA ARG A 99 3.60 6.95 3.03
C ARG A 99 3.36 5.48 2.75
N GLN A 100 2.11 5.11 2.46
CA GLN A 100 1.77 3.76 2.01
C GLN A 100 2.49 3.43 0.69
N ASN A 101 2.34 4.30 -0.31
CA ASN A 101 2.94 4.10 -1.62
C ASN A 101 4.49 4.12 -1.57
N LYS A 102 5.09 4.92 -0.68
CA LYS A 102 6.54 4.88 -0.41
C LYS A 102 7.00 3.50 0.07
N SER A 103 6.21 2.82 0.90
CA SER A 103 6.50 1.44 1.32
C SER A 103 6.40 0.46 0.15
N HIS A 104 5.43 0.64 -0.75
CA HIS A 104 5.28 -0.18 -1.95
C HIS A 104 6.49 -0.01 -2.88
N ILE A 105 6.90 1.23 -3.15
CA ILE A 105 8.07 1.56 -3.95
C ILE A 105 9.35 0.95 -3.36
N TYR A 106 9.51 0.96 -2.03
CA TYR A 106 10.64 0.29 -1.38
C TYR A 106 10.73 -1.21 -1.73
N HIS A 107 9.61 -1.92 -1.68
CA HIS A 107 9.58 -3.35 -2.03
C HIS A 107 9.80 -3.58 -3.54
N LEU A 108 9.21 -2.74 -4.40
CA LEU A 108 9.46 -2.82 -5.84
C LEU A 108 10.93 -2.57 -6.19
N ASN A 109 11.56 -1.56 -5.57
CA ASN A 109 12.98 -1.29 -5.74
C ASN A 109 13.86 -2.46 -5.28
N THR A 110 13.47 -3.14 -4.21
CA THR A 110 14.20 -4.34 -3.74
C THR A 110 14.16 -5.45 -4.79
N ILE A 111 12.99 -5.69 -5.40
CA ILE A 111 12.81 -6.70 -6.46
C ILE A 111 13.57 -6.31 -7.73
N LEU A 112 13.51 -5.04 -8.11
CA LEU A 112 14.16 -4.49 -9.30
C LEU A 112 15.62 -4.06 -9.06
N LYS A 113 16.19 -4.41 -7.90
CA LYS A 113 17.58 -4.13 -7.51
C LYS A 113 18.00 -2.67 -7.69
N HIS A 114 17.06 -1.74 -7.48
CA HIS A 114 17.26 -0.29 -7.63
C HIS A 114 17.77 0.15 -9.02
N GLN A 115 17.56 -0.67 -10.06
CA GLN A 115 18.06 -0.37 -11.41
C GLN A 115 17.23 0.70 -12.14
N TYR A 116 16.00 0.92 -11.71
CA TYR A 116 15.04 1.80 -12.38
C TYR A 116 14.39 2.76 -11.37
N PRO A 117 14.19 4.04 -11.73
CA PRO A 117 13.38 4.92 -10.92
C PRO A 117 11.92 4.50 -10.95
N ILE A 118 11.28 4.57 -9.78
CA ILE A 118 9.85 4.28 -9.62
C ILE A 118 9.17 5.52 -9.05
N TYR A 119 8.23 6.07 -9.80
CA TYR A 119 7.52 7.28 -9.48
C TYR A 119 6.23 6.97 -8.71
N SER A 120 6.02 7.69 -7.62
CA SER A 120 4.80 7.62 -6.81
C SER A 120 3.67 8.37 -7.50
N ILE A 121 2.46 7.80 -7.53
CA ILE A 121 1.22 8.50 -7.86
C ILE A 121 0.13 8.07 -6.89
N ILE A 122 -0.57 9.05 -6.30
CA ILE A 122 -1.80 8.80 -5.53
C ILE A 122 -2.99 9.28 -6.36
N VAL A 123 -3.94 8.39 -6.65
CA VAL A 123 -5.14 8.72 -7.44
C VAL A 123 -6.36 8.84 -6.53
N MET A 124 -6.90 10.05 -6.45
CA MET A 124 -8.15 10.37 -5.77
C MET A 124 -9.32 10.14 -6.73
N VAL A 125 -10.04 9.03 -6.53
CA VAL A 125 -11.07 8.53 -7.47
C VAL A 125 -12.26 9.49 -7.60
N ASN A 126 -12.63 10.18 -6.52
CA ASN A 126 -13.77 11.11 -6.50
C ASN A 126 -13.37 12.55 -6.83
N ASN A 127 -12.19 12.76 -7.42
CA ASN A 127 -11.67 14.05 -7.86
C ASN A 127 -11.63 15.13 -6.75
N ASN A 128 -11.33 14.74 -5.52
CA ASN A 128 -11.34 15.58 -4.32
C ASN A 128 -9.95 15.91 -3.77
N ALA A 129 -8.91 15.90 -4.60
CA ALA A 129 -7.54 16.26 -4.22
C ALA A 129 -7.30 17.78 -4.03
N LYS A 130 -8.32 18.64 -4.20
CA LYS A 130 -8.15 20.11 -4.26
C LYS A 130 -7.41 20.70 -3.05
N SER A 131 -7.58 20.13 -1.87
CA SER A 131 -6.97 20.61 -0.63
C SER A 131 -5.60 19.97 -0.33
N ILE A 132 -5.06 19.15 -1.23
CA ILE A 132 -3.76 18.50 -1.07
C ILE A 132 -2.74 19.19 -1.98
N SER A 133 -1.78 19.89 -1.38
CA SER A 133 -0.70 20.54 -2.12
C SER A 133 0.46 19.57 -2.34
N CYS A 134 0.29 18.64 -3.29
CA CYS A 134 1.32 17.66 -3.63
C CYS A 134 1.20 17.25 -5.11
N PRO A 135 2.26 17.42 -5.94
CA PRO A 135 2.16 17.30 -7.40
C PRO A 135 1.89 15.88 -7.90
N TYR A 136 2.15 14.86 -7.08
CA TYR A 136 1.90 13.46 -7.41
C TYR A 136 0.63 12.90 -6.73
N VAL A 137 -0.17 13.75 -6.11
CA VAL A 137 -1.53 13.44 -5.67
C VAL A 137 -2.49 14.06 -6.67
N ILE A 138 -3.14 13.22 -7.48
CA ILE A 138 -3.94 13.66 -8.62
C ILE A 138 -5.35 13.12 -8.57
N ASN A 139 -6.25 13.79 -9.29
CA ASN A 139 -7.61 13.33 -9.49
C ASN A 139 -7.66 12.28 -10.61
N LEU A 140 -8.64 11.37 -10.56
CA LEU A 140 -8.83 10.34 -11.60
C LEU A 140 -8.97 10.93 -13.01
N ASN A 141 -9.64 12.08 -13.15
CA ASN A 141 -9.78 12.76 -14.43
C ASN A 141 -8.46 13.33 -14.99
N GLN A 142 -7.43 13.49 -14.16
CA GLN A 142 -6.10 13.98 -14.55
C GLN A 142 -5.14 12.85 -14.91
N LEU A 143 -5.40 11.61 -14.47
CA LEU A 143 -4.48 10.46 -14.56
C LEU A 143 -3.86 10.26 -15.95
N GLN A 144 -4.69 10.24 -17.00
CA GLN A 144 -4.19 9.98 -18.36
C GLN A 144 -3.30 11.12 -18.86
N LYS A 145 -3.70 12.38 -18.61
CA LYS A 145 -2.92 13.57 -18.97
C LYS A 145 -1.62 13.63 -18.18
N TYR A 146 -1.65 13.27 -16.89
CA TYR A 146 -0.49 13.24 -16.02
C TYR A 146 0.56 12.27 -16.57
N LEU A 147 0.19 11.01 -16.80
CA LEU A 147 1.11 9.99 -17.33
C LEU A 147 1.67 10.34 -18.71
N LYS A 148 0.83 10.89 -19.61
CA LYS A 148 1.24 11.28 -20.97
C LYS A 148 2.26 12.43 -20.96
N ASN A 149 2.09 13.39 -20.03
CA ASN A 149 2.93 14.59 -19.97
C ASN A 149 4.05 14.48 -18.93
N PHE A 150 4.18 13.33 -18.26
CA PHE A 150 5.20 13.14 -17.24
C PHE A 150 6.59 13.16 -17.88
N LYS A 151 7.41 14.13 -17.47
CA LYS A 151 8.78 14.27 -17.92
C LYS A 151 9.70 13.51 -16.97
N SER A 152 10.49 12.61 -17.53
CA SER A 152 11.48 11.84 -16.80
C SER A 152 12.76 11.78 -17.62
N GLU A 153 13.90 11.62 -16.97
CA GLU A 153 15.17 11.31 -17.64
C GLU A 153 15.26 9.84 -18.09
N THR A 154 14.27 9.02 -17.73
CA THR A 154 14.19 7.60 -18.10
C THR A 154 13.61 7.42 -19.50
N SER A 155 14.21 6.51 -20.27
CA SER A 155 13.69 6.02 -21.54
C SER A 155 13.88 4.50 -21.60
N LEU A 156 12.85 3.75 -21.20
CA LEU A 156 12.84 2.29 -21.19
C LEU A 156 12.52 1.75 -22.59
N LYS A 157 13.36 0.84 -23.09
CA LYS A 157 13.06 0.06 -24.29
C LYS A 157 11.95 -0.95 -24.02
N LYS A 158 11.27 -1.42 -25.08
CA LYS A 158 10.17 -2.39 -24.96
C LYS A 158 10.62 -3.67 -24.24
N GLU A 159 11.82 -4.12 -24.53
CA GLU A 159 12.43 -5.32 -23.94
C GLU A 159 12.67 -5.12 -22.44
N GLU A 160 13.14 -3.93 -22.01
CA GLU A 160 13.32 -3.62 -20.60
C GLU A 160 11.98 -3.59 -19.86
N MET A 161 10.96 -2.98 -20.47
CA MET A 161 9.61 -2.96 -19.91
C MET A 161 9.04 -4.37 -19.72
N ASP A 162 9.33 -5.28 -20.66
CA ASP A 162 8.96 -6.69 -20.56
C ASP A 162 9.71 -7.43 -19.47
N ILE A 163 11.02 -7.23 -19.37
CA ILE A 163 11.84 -7.81 -18.30
C ILE A 163 11.35 -7.35 -16.93
N ILE A 164 11.08 -6.05 -16.76
CA ILE A 164 10.53 -5.48 -15.51
C ILE A 164 9.18 -6.13 -15.20
N TYR A 165 8.28 -6.19 -16.19
CA TYR A 165 6.96 -6.81 -16.02
C TYR A 165 7.08 -8.27 -15.58
N GLN A 166 7.89 -9.08 -16.27
CA GLN A 166 8.09 -10.49 -15.94
C GLN A 166 8.72 -10.66 -14.56
N THR A 167 9.72 -9.85 -14.21
CA THR A 167 10.37 -9.88 -12.89
C THR A 167 9.36 -9.62 -11.77
N LEU A 168 8.54 -8.58 -11.91
CA LEU A 168 7.50 -8.27 -10.93
C LEU A 168 6.42 -9.36 -10.88
N MET A 169 6.00 -9.91 -12.02
CA MET A 169 5.00 -10.98 -12.06
C MET A 169 5.51 -12.29 -11.46
N GLN A 170 6.80 -12.61 -11.61
CA GLN A 170 7.43 -13.78 -10.97
C GLN A 170 7.55 -13.61 -9.45
N SER A 171 7.72 -12.37 -8.97
CA SER A 171 7.70 -12.05 -7.54
C SER A 171 6.30 -12.13 -6.90
N LYS A 172 5.25 -12.26 -7.72
CA LYS A 172 3.87 -12.36 -7.25
C LYS A 172 3.70 -13.63 -6.42
N THR A 173 3.19 -13.45 -5.20
CA THR A 173 2.95 -14.58 -4.31
C THR A 173 1.82 -15.46 -4.84
N LYS A 174 2.00 -16.80 -4.82
CA LYS A 174 0.95 -17.79 -5.18
C LYS A 174 -0.20 -17.88 -4.16
N LEU A 175 -0.24 -16.98 -3.17
CA LEU A 175 -1.21 -17.03 -2.09
C LEU A 175 -2.54 -16.45 -2.55
N SER A 176 -3.54 -17.34 -2.69
CA SER A 176 -4.91 -16.92 -2.98
C SER A 176 -5.44 -16.00 -1.87
N THR A 177 -6.27 -15.05 -2.27
CA THR A 177 -6.90 -13.98 -1.49
C THR A 177 -7.58 -14.42 -0.17
N ARG A 178 -7.76 -15.73 0.06
CA ARG A 178 -8.28 -16.31 1.32
C ARG A 178 -7.22 -16.44 2.42
N LYS A 179 -5.93 -16.70 2.09
CA LYS A 179 -4.85 -16.80 3.10
C LYS A 179 -4.40 -15.44 3.66
N HIS A 180 -4.68 -14.33 2.98
CA HIS A 180 -4.35 -12.98 3.47
C HIS A 180 -5.17 -12.61 4.72
N VAL A 181 -6.46 -12.97 4.76
CA VAL A 181 -7.30 -12.78 5.95
C VAL A 181 -6.83 -13.68 7.10
N SER A 182 -6.48 -14.94 6.82
CA SER A 182 -5.96 -15.84 7.85
C SER A 182 -4.62 -15.38 8.41
N ASN A 183 -3.71 -14.81 7.60
CA ASN A 183 -2.42 -14.34 8.09
C ASN A 183 -2.54 -13.08 8.98
N ILE A 184 -3.49 -12.17 8.69
CA ILE A 184 -3.77 -11.02 9.56
C ILE A 184 -4.42 -11.47 10.87
N GLN A 185 -5.39 -12.40 10.81
CA GLN A 185 -6.03 -12.98 11.99
C GLN A 185 -5.04 -13.77 12.85
N ASN A 186 -4.19 -14.59 12.23
CA ASN A 186 -3.15 -15.35 12.92
C ASN A 186 -2.08 -14.43 13.52
N THR A 187 -1.66 -13.36 12.82
CA THR A 187 -0.73 -12.37 13.38
C THR A 187 -1.34 -11.67 14.61
N LYS A 188 -2.62 -11.25 14.53
CA LYS A 188 -3.31 -10.68 15.71
C LYS A 188 -3.42 -11.70 16.84
N LYS A 189 -3.74 -12.96 16.54
CA LYS A 189 -3.84 -14.05 17.52
C LYS A 189 -2.50 -14.33 18.21
N ASP A 190 -1.42 -14.44 17.44
CA ASP A 190 -0.06 -14.67 17.94
C ASP A 190 0.35 -13.53 18.85
N LEU A 191 0.11 -12.27 18.44
CA LEU A 191 0.39 -11.09 19.27
C LEU A 191 -0.39 -11.10 20.59
N ILE A 192 -1.69 -11.41 20.56
CA ILE A 192 -2.54 -11.49 21.76
C ILE A 192 -2.02 -12.56 22.72
N ASN A 193 -1.54 -13.68 22.19
CA ASN A 193 -0.95 -14.77 22.96
C ASN A 193 0.53 -14.54 23.32
N GLU A 194 1.06 -13.33 23.05
CA GLU A 194 2.46 -12.96 23.31
C GLU A 194 3.46 -13.87 22.58
N ILE A 195 3.06 -14.33 21.41
CA ILE A 195 3.86 -15.11 20.48
C ILE A 195 4.36 -14.18 19.37
N CYS A 196 5.64 -14.31 19.03
CA CYS A 196 6.24 -13.53 17.97
C CYS A 196 5.70 -14.01 16.62
N PRO A 197 5.01 -13.16 15.84
CA PRO A 197 4.43 -13.58 14.56
C PRO A 197 5.50 -13.87 13.49
N ARG A 198 6.78 -13.55 13.75
CA ARG A 198 7.88 -13.80 12.81
C ARG A 198 8.54 -15.16 12.97
N CYS A 199 8.69 -15.63 14.21
CA CYS A 199 9.48 -16.84 14.49
C CYS A 199 8.83 -17.75 15.53
N GLN A 200 7.61 -17.44 15.95
CA GLN A 200 6.82 -18.20 16.93
C GLN A 200 7.45 -18.30 18.33
N ALA A 201 8.57 -17.62 18.58
CA ALA A 201 9.16 -17.50 19.91
C ALA A 201 8.38 -16.50 20.79
N LYS A 202 8.57 -16.56 22.11
CA LYS A 202 7.85 -15.69 23.05
C LYS A 202 8.21 -14.21 22.87
N LEU A 203 7.23 -13.33 23.02
CA LEU A 203 7.44 -11.89 23.17
C LEU A 203 7.68 -11.54 24.64
N ILE A 204 8.65 -10.69 24.89
CA ILE A 204 9.08 -10.28 26.23
C ILE A 204 8.94 -8.76 26.35
N LEU A 205 8.29 -8.30 27.41
CA LEU A 205 8.19 -6.88 27.74
C LEU A 205 9.59 -6.32 28.07
N LYS A 206 9.93 -5.20 27.46
CA LYS A 206 11.19 -4.48 27.61
C LYS A 206 10.93 -2.99 27.75
N ILE A 207 11.84 -2.29 28.42
CA ILE A 207 11.82 -0.84 28.58
C ILE A 207 12.94 -0.28 27.70
N GLY A 208 12.58 0.60 26.77
CA GLY A 208 13.54 1.33 25.94
C GLY A 208 13.45 2.82 26.20
N GLN A 209 14.31 3.60 25.52
CA GLN A 209 14.35 5.06 25.65
C GLN A 209 13.01 5.76 25.30
N TYR A 210 12.15 5.10 24.52
CA TYR A 210 10.84 5.60 24.09
C TYR A 210 9.67 4.90 24.79
N GLY A 211 9.92 4.30 25.96
CA GLY A 211 8.90 3.61 26.75
C GLY A 211 8.87 2.08 26.53
N GLU A 212 7.77 1.47 26.96
CA GLU A 212 7.61 0.02 27.03
C GLU A 212 7.27 -0.60 25.66
N PHE A 213 7.90 -1.72 25.35
CA PHE A 213 7.64 -2.49 24.14
C PHE A 213 7.83 -3.99 24.36
N TYR A 214 7.12 -4.81 23.61
CA TYR A 214 7.37 -6.25 23.54
C TYR A 214 8.37 -6.54 22.42
N GLY A 215 9.48 -7.18 22.77
CA GLY A 215 10.51 -7.65 21.84
C GLY A 215 10.56 -9.17 21.75
N CYS A 216 10.99 -9.71 20.62
CA CYS A 216 11.17 -11.15 20.48
C CYS A 216 12.29 -11.67 21.40
N SER A 217 12.02 -12.80 22.06
CA SER A 217 13.01 -13.55 22.85
C SER A 217 14.23 -14.01 22.04
N ASN A 218 14.05 -14.28 20.73
CA ASN A 218 15.14 -14.67 19.82
C ASN A 218 16.00 -13.51 19.31
N PHE A 219 15.94 -12.33 19.91
CA PHE A 219 16.90 -11.26 19.60
C PHE A 219 18.35 -11.73 19.88
N PRO A 220 19.35 -11.46 19.01
CA PRO A 220 19.32 -10.57 17.85
C PRO A 220 18.83 -11.19 16.54
N LYS A 221 18.64 -12.51 16.49
CA LYS A 221 18.22 -13.26 15.27
C LYS A 221 16.83 -12.86 14.79
N CYS A 222 15.92 -12.53 15.71
CA CYS A 222 14.62 -11.95 15.40
C CYS A 222 14.46 -10.58 16.07
N LYS A 223 14.41 -9.52 15.25
CA LYS A 223 14.31 -8.11 15.71
C LYS A 223 12.87 -7.60 15.78
N PHE A 224 11.88 -8.49 15.86
CA PHE A 224 10.49 -8.07 16.00
C PHE A 224 10.30 -7.29 17.30
N LYS A 225 9.61 -6.15 17.20
CA LYS A 225 9.17 -5.36 18.35
C LYS A 225 7.80 -4.73 18.08
N ILE A 226 7.00 -4.58 19.13
CA ILE A 226 5.72 -3.87 19.12
C ILE A 226 5.61 -3.02 20.38
N ASN A 227 5.18 -1.77 20.25
CA ASN A 227 4.93 -0.90 21.40
C ASN A 227 3.81 -1.49 22.29
N LYS A 228 3.95 -1.38 23.61
CA LYS A 228 2.99 -1.95 24.59
C LYS A 228 1.57 -1.41 24.41
N GLU A 229 1.40 -0.09 24.31
CA GLU A 229 0.09 0.55 24.12
C GLU A 229 -0.61 0.04 22.87
N LYS A 230 0.15 -0.17 21.78
CA LYS A 230 -0.38 -0.73 20.55
C LYS A 230 -0.86 -2.17 20.74
N LEU A 231 -0.12 -2.99 21.48
CA LEU A 231 -0.53 -4.37 21.78
C LEU A 231 -1.77 -4.40 22.68
N ASP A 232 -1.84 -3.52 23.67
CA ASP A 232 -2.97 -3.44 24.59
C ASP A 232 -4.27 -3.06 23.85
N ARG A 233 -4.21 -2.11 22.91
CA ARG A 233 -5.36 -1.80 22.04
C ARG A 233 -5.82 -3.01 21.22
N ILE A 234 -4.88 -3.80 20.69
CA ILE A 234 -5.20 -5.04 19.94
C ILE A 234 -5.87 -6.09 20.85
N LYS A 235 -5.45 -6.21 22.12
CA LYS A 235 -6.07 -7.12 23.10
C LYS A 235 -7.48 -6.66 23.47
N GLN A 236 -7.72 -5.35 23.58
CA GLN A 236 -9.04 -4.78 23.91
C GLN A 236 -10.07 -4.97 22.78
N GLU A 237 -9.67 -4.83 21.51
CA GLU A 237 -10.53 -5.05 20.33
C GLU A 237 -11.12 -6.48 20.20
N LYS A 238 -10.59 -7.46 20.95
CA LYS A 238 -11.08 -8.86 20.94
C LYS A 238 -12.16 -9.13 22.00
N SER A 239 -12.32 -8.22 22.97
CA SER A 239 -13.22 -8.39 24.12
C SER A 239 -14.60 -7.71 23.93
N THR A 240 -14.88 -7.22 22.72
CA THR A 240 -16.13 -6.56 22.31
C THR A 240 -16.68 -7.23 21.06
#